data_AF-R5W3V0-F1
#
_entry.id   AF-R5W3V0-F1
#
_cell.length_a   1.000
_cell.length_b   1.000
_cell.length_c   1.000
_cell.angle_alpha   90.00
_cell.angle_beta   90.00
_cell.angle_gamma   90.00
#
_symmetry.space_group_name_H-M   'P 1'
#
loop_
_entity.id
_entity.type
_entity.pdbx_description
1 polymer ?
#
loop_
_entity_poly.entity_id
_entity_poly.type
_entity_poly.pdbx_seq_one_letter_code
_entity_poly.pdbx_strand_id
1 'polypeptide(L)'
;MAYIKRGEFKDYRIWKDNGEWAGFIAYANATVNNPEVPIDEKLDVHLRGNEVHVYYKGGRILKITSRTKNFDSNYFYLKREHQNIPRTWMEFMANDKQAELRKRKIEKEQCLSVAEAKKVFEDLKAKSDGLMKIETPEVYFKEAGKVMDKWNQELLEESNGSHEERLLQQKISVCNRKREETDFIVIDIEFSVTDDESVSYHSEVYSHPRFDIIAVQPGKNFRLAVIELKKGIGATGLQGDGSFNKNMKSGVQDHIAKFKDTLGSDKGYREFVQEMEGVLSAKVEFGILPKELEGVKIPVEKPEFYLAYAGSEMERFKKACDEIGQPCICIMDEQKPLLKL
;
A
#
# COMPACT_ATOMS: atom_id res chain seq x y z
N MET A 1 -9.82 -2.81 2.20
CA MET A 1 -9.90 -4.12 2.86
C MET A 1 -9.66 -5.18 1.81
N ALA A 2 -8.76 -6.12 2.06
CA ALA A 2 -8.72 -7.37 1.34
C ALA A 2 -9.22 -8.47 2.28
N TYR A 3 -10.25 -9.16 1.83
CA TYR A 3 -10.56 -10.52 2.26
C TYR A 3 -11.22 -11.24 1.08
N ILE A 4 -10.67 -12.38 0.68
CA ILE A 4 -11.31 -13.32 -0.26
C ILE A 4 -11.01 -14.74 0.18
N LYS A 5 -12.04 -15.57 0.32
CA LYS A 5 -11.83 -17.01 0.52
C LYS A 5 -11.26 -17.66 -0.73
N ARG A 6 -10.36 -18.63 -0.61
CA ARG A 6 -9.71 -19.36 -1.73
C ARG A 6 -10.65 -19.84 -2.87
N GLY A 7 -11.95 -20.00 -2.61
CA GLY A 7 -12.97 -20.36 -3.62
C GLY A 7 -13.64 -19.19 -4.35
N GLU A 8 -13.56 -17.98 -3.82
CA GLU A 8 -14.27 -16.80 -4.32
C GLU A 8 -13.56 -16.16 -5.54
N PHE A 9 -12.25 -16.31 -5.69
CA PHE A 9 -11.52 -15.84 -6.88
C PHE A 9 -12.03 -16.45 -8.21
N LYS A 10 -12.65 -17.65 -8.16
CA LYS A 10 -13.14 -18.33 -9.37
C LYS A 10 -14.40 -17.70 -9.97
N ASP A 11 -15.19 -16.98 -9.17
CA ASP A 11 -16.50 -16.47 -9.58
C ASP A 11 -16.52 -14.97 -9.92
N TYR A 12 -15.39 -14.26 -9.73
CA TYR A 12 -15.36 -12.81 -9.89
C TYR A 12 -14.82 -12.36 -11.26
N ARG A 13 -15.77 -11.84 -12.06
CA ARG A 13 -15.68 -11.50 -13.49
C ARG A 13 -14.86 -10.27 -13.86
N ILE A 14 -14.34 -9.50 -12.89
CA ILE A 14 -13.65 -8.23 -13.19
C ILE A 14 -12.38 -8.46 -14.03
N TRP A 15 -11.79 -9.64 -13.88
CA TRP A 15 -10.47 -9.97 -14.38
C TRP A 15 -10.48 -10.88 -15.62
N LYS A 16 -11.48 -11.76 -15.72
CA LYS A 16 -11.47 -12.92 -16.65
C LYS A 16 -12.09 -12.66 -18.00
N ASP A 17 -13.09 -11.80 -18.05
CA ASP A 17 -13.75 -11.46 -19.30
C ASP A 17 -13.09 -10.19 -19.83
N ASN A 18 -13.06 -10.02 -21.15
CA ASN A 18 -12.77 -8.75 -21.84
C ASN A 18 -13.81 -7.67 -21.48
N GLY A 19 -14.19 -7.57 -20.21
CA GLY A 19 -15.12 -6.61 -19.66
C GLY A 19 -14.55 -5.21 -19.78
N GLU A 20 -15.41 -4.26 -19.45
CA GLU A 20 -15.20 -2.82 -19.62
C GLU A 20 -13.82 -2.32 -19.17
N TRP A 21 -13.23 -2.96 -18.15
CA TRP A 21 -11.98 -2.51 -17.53
C TRP A 21 -10.72 -3.26 -17.97
N ALA A 22 -10.82 -4.31 -18.81
CA ALA A 22 -9.68 -5.15 -19.18
C ALA A 22 -8.54 -4.35 -19.85
N GLY A 23 -8.88 -3.36 -20.67
CA GLY A 23 -7.91 -2.48 -21.32
C GLY A 23 -7.07 -1.66 -20.33
N PHE A 24 -7.65 -1.24 -19.20
CA PHE A 24 -6.93 -0.49 -18.16
C PHE A 24 -5.91 -1.37 -17.44
N ILE A 25 -6.31 -2.60 -17.11
CA ILE A 25 -5.45 -3.57 -16.43
C ILE A 25 -4.30 -3.98 -17.35
N ALA A 26 -4.61 -4.30 -18.62
CA ALA A 26 -3.62 -4.69 -19.62
C ALA A 26 -2.59 -3.59 -19.88
N TYR A 27 -3.05 -2.34 -20.04
CA TYR A 27 -2.15 -1.19 -20.22
C TYR A 27 -1.22 -1.03 -19.01
N ALA A 28 -1.77 -1.04 -17.79
CA ALA A 28 -0.96 -0.89 -16.58
C ALA A 28 0.08 -1.99 -16.46
N ASN A 29 -0.31 -3.24 -16.69
CA ASN A 29 0.60 -4.38 -16.61
C ASN A 29 1.72 -4.33 -17.67
N ALA A 30 1.42 -3.85 -18.88
CA ALA A 30 2.41 -3.71 -19.95
C ALA A 30 3.57 -2.79 -19.56
N THR A 31 3.34 -1.78 -18.72
CA THR A 31 4.40 -0.86 -18.27
C THR A 31 5.43 -1.53 -17.37
N VAL A 32 5.02 -2.48 -16.52
CA VAL A 32 5.92 -3.14 -15.56
C VAL A 32 7.01 -3.91 -16.29
N ASN A 33 6.62 -4.65 -17.32
CA ASN A 33 7.53 -5.53 -18.04
C ASN A 33 8.29 -4.80 -19.17
N ASN A 34 7.93 -3.55 -19.47
CA ASN A 34 8.63 -2.76 -20.49
C ASN A 34 9.96 -2.22 -19.93
N PRO A 35 11.13 -2.60 -20.50
CA PRO A 35 12.43 -2.08 -20.06
C PRO A 35 12.66 -0.60 -20.43
N GLU A 36 11.92 -0.06 -21.39
CA GLU A 36 12.04 1.35 -21.82
C GLU A 36 11.34 2.32 -20.87
N VAL A 37 10.42 1.83 -20.03
CA VAL A 37 9.73 2.65 -19.02
C VAL A 37 10.61 2.75 -17.77
N PRO A 38 11.00 3.96 -17.33
CA PRO A 38 11.73 4.17 -16.08
C PRO A 38 11.00 3.57 -14.87
N ILE A 39 11.73 3.04 -13.88
CA ILE A 39 11.15 2.32 -12.73
C ILE A 39 10.12 3.18 -11.97
N ASP A 40 10.39 4.47 -11.81
CA ASP A 40 9.51 5.43 -11.15
C ASP A 40 8.29 5.84 -11.98
N GLU A 41 8.30 5.54 -13.28
CA GLU A 41 7.16 5.74 -14.18
C GLU A 41 6.33 4.47 -14.41
N LYS A 42 6.80 3.31 -13.94
CA LYS A 42 6.07 2.03 -14.05
C LYS A 42 4.80 2.06 -13.20
N LEU A 43 3.70 1.62 -13.78
CA LEU A 43 2.45 1.40 -13.05
C LEU A 43 2.52 0.09 -12.27
N ASP A 44 2.01 0.06 -11.05
CA ASP A 44 2.04 -1.15 -10.22
C ASP A 44 0.62 -1.65 -9.94
N VAL A 45 0.36 -2.93 -10.24
CA VAL A 45 -0.98 -3.52 -10.26
C VAL A 45 -1.12 -4.51 -9.10
N HIS A 46 -2.12 -4.28 -8.27
CA HIS A 46 -2.43 -5.11 -7.11
C HIS A 46 -3.88 -5.60 -7.13
N LEU A 47 -4.05 -6.87 -6.78
CA LEU A 47 -5.34 -7.55 -6.74
C LEU A 47 -5.76 -7.67 -5.27
N ARG A 48 -6.91 -7.11 -4.92
CA ARG A 48 -7.41 -7.08 -3.53
C ARG A 48 -8.91 -7.29 -3.52
N GLY A 49 -9.40 -8.40 -2.99
CA GLY A 49 -10.84 -8.58 -3.07
C GLY A 49 -11.30 -8.65 -4.53
N ASN A 50 -12.45 -8.05 -4.75
CA ASN A 50 -12.99 -7.74 -6.07
C ASN A 50 -12.55 -6.37 -6.57
N GLU A 51 -11.30 -6.02 -6.29
CA GLU A 51 -10.75 -4.72 -6.65
C GLU A 51 -9.35 -4.84 -7.28
N VAL A 52 -9.14 -4.12 -8.38
CA VAL A 52 -7.80 -3.87 -8.93
C VAL A 52 -7.42 -2.47 -8.51
N HIS A 53 -6.24 -2.36 -7.93
CA HIS A 53 -5.65 -1.09 -7.57
C HIS A 53 -4.41 -0.91 -8.45
N VAL A 54 -4.31 0.25 -9.12
CA VAL A 54 -3.15 0.64 -9.91
C VAL A 54 -2.50 1.85 -9.27
N TYR A 55 -1.20 1.73 -9.04
CA TYR A 55 -0.38 2.73 -8.37
C TYR A 55 0.60 3.39 -9.33
N TYR A 56 0.85 4.66 -9.10
CA TYR A 56 1.87 5.46 -9.76
C TYR A 56 2.56 6.34 -8.72
N LYS A 57 3.89 6.25 -8.62
CA LYS A 57 4.71 6.96 -7.62
C LYS A 57 4.19 6.84 -6.17
N GLY A 58 3.76 5.64 -5.79
CA GLY A 58 3.25 5.30 -4.46
C GLY A 58 1.81 5.73 -4.20
N GLY A 59 1.15 6.38 -5.16
CA GLY A 59 -0.25 6.81 -5.06
C GLY A 59 -1.19 5.91 -5.87
N ARG A 60 -2.32 5.53 -5.28
CA ARG A 60 -3.35 4.74 -5.97
C ARG A 60 -4.15 5.63 -6.91
N ILE A 61 -3.70 5.72 -8.15
CA ILE A 61 -4.35 6.53 -9.17
C ILE A 61 -5.61 5.88 -9.73
N LEU A 62 -5.76 4.56 -9.67
CA LEU A 62 -6.97 3.88 -10.16
C LEU A 62 -7.38 2.75 -9.22
N LYS A 63 -8.68 2.71 -8.89
CA LYS A 63 -9.35 1.59 -8.25
C LYS A 63 -10.48 1.11 -9.16
N ILE A 64 -10.44 -0.14 -9.59
CA ILE A 64 -11.49 -0.79 -10.38
C ILE A 64 -12.25 -1.76 -9.48
N THR A 65 -13.56 -1.78 -9.61
CA THR A 65 -14.47 -2.79 -9.04
C THR A 65 -15.36 -3.35 -10.16
N SER A 66 -16.24 -4.30 -9.87
CA SER A 66 -17.17 -4.86 -10.86
C SER A 66 -18.18 -3.86 -11.42
N ARG A 67 -18.37 -2.72 -10.76
CA ARG A 67 -19.40 -1.74 -11.13
C ARG A 67 -18.85 -0.41 -11.59
N THR A 68 -17.60 -0.10 -11.25
CA THR A 68 -17.08 1.26 -11.39
C THR A 68 -15.56 1.30 -11.28
N LYS A 69 -14.97 2.33 -11.87
CA LYS A 69 -13.62 2.79 -11.59
C LYS A 69 -13.63 4.11 -10.83
N ASN A 70 -12.59 4.32 -10.00
CA ASN A 70 -12.43 5.51 -9.17
C ASN A 70 -10.97 5.99 -9.17
N PHE A 71 -10.77 7.30 -9.09
CA PHE A 71 -9.50 7.96 -8.78
C PHE A 71 -9.58 8.56 -7.37
N ASP A 72 -8.48 8.56 -6.62
CA ASP A 72 -8.48 9.20 -5.31
C ASP A 72 -8.40 10.72 -5.44
N SER A 73 -9.54 11.39 -5.22
CA SER A 73 -9.64 12.84 -5.36
C SER A 73 -8.71 13.62 -4.41
N ASN A 74 -8.13 12.97 -3.40
CA ASN A 74 -7.10 13.56 -2.55
C ASN A 74 -5.89 14.10 -3.33
N TYR A 75 -5.54 13.49 -4.45
CA TYR A 75 -4.38 13.96 -5.22
C TYR A 75 -4.62 15.32 -5.89
N PHE A 76 -5.87 15.78 -5.98
CA PHE A 76 -6.16 17.15 -6.44
C PHE A 76 -6.00 18.22 -5.36
N TYR A 77 -5.70 17.81 -4.12
CA TYR A 77 -5.64 18.69 -2.98
C TYR A 77 -4.25 19.32 -2.83
N LEU A 78 -4.04 20.44 -3.53
CA LEU A 78 -2.73 21.09 -3.71
C LEU A 78 -2.61 22.45 -2.99
N LYS A 79 -3.67 22.91 -2.33
CA LYS A 79 -3.67 24.23 -1.70
C LYS A 79 -3.11 24.14 -0.28
N ARG A 80 -2.04 24.88 0.01
CA ARG A 80 -1.37 24.92 1.32
C ARG A 80 -2.28 25.29 2.49
N GLU A 81 -3.15 26.29 2.31
CA GLU A 81 -4.15 26.73 3.30
C GLU A 81 -5.12 25.62 3.75
N HIS A 82 -5.26 24.62 2.88
CA HIS A 82 -6.22 23.55 2.94
C HIS A 82 -5.53 22.25 3.39
N GLN A 83 -4.29 21.99 2.95
CA GLN A 83 -3.45 20.85 3.33
C GLN A 83 -3.15 20.76 4.83
N ASN A 84 -3.12 21.90 5.53
CA ASN A 84 -2.94 21.93 7.00
C ASN A 84 -4.17 21.45 7.78
N ILE A 85 -5.32 21.26 7.12
CA ILE A 85 -6.53 20.75 7.73
C ILE A 85 -6.64 19.27 7.39
N PRO A 86 -6.52 18.35 8.38
CA PRO A 86 -6.74 16.94 8.14
C PRO A 86 -8.07 16.70 7.43
N ARG A 87 -8.06 15.89 6.37
CA ARG A 87 -9.27 15.63 5.55
C ARG A 87 -10.47 15.20 6.39
N THR A 88 -10.26 14.33 7.37
CA THR A 88 -11.32 13.88 8.28
C THR A 88 -11.98 15.06 9.01
N TRP A 89 -11.21 16.08 9.36
CA TRP A 89 -11.75 17.29 9.97
C TRP A 89 -12.55 18.09 8.94
N MET A 90 -12.03 18.23 7.72
CA MET A 90 -12.77 18.87 6.63
C MET A 90 -14.08 18.15 6.30
N GLU A 91 -14.10 16.82 6.35
CA GLU A 91 -15.32 16.01 6.20
C GLU A 91 -16.30 16.28 7.35
N PHE A 92 -15.82 16.43 8.59
CA PHE A 92 -16.67 16.84 9.70
C PHE A 92 -17.22 18.25 9.51
N MET A 93 -16.41 19.19 9.02
CA MET A 93 -16.85 20.57 8.70
C MET A 93 -17.92 20.56 7.60
N ALA A 94 -17.67 19.87 6.48
CA ALA A 94 -18.60 19.81 5.35
C ALA A 94 -19.94 19.15 5.71
N ASN A 95 -19.93 18.22 6.67
CA ASN A 95 -21.13 17.53 7.17
C ASN A 95 -21.73 18.14 8.44
N ASP A 96 -21.23 19.32 8.87
CA ASP A 96 -21.64 20.03 10.08
C ASP A 96 -21.61 19.17 11.38
N LYS A 97 -20.62 18.28 11.49
CA LYS A 97 -20.42 17.39 12.63
C LYS A 97 -19.68 18.08 13.78
N GLN A 98 -20.26 19.12 14.35
CA GLN A 98 -19.64 19.93 15.42
C GLN A 98 -19.22 19.13 16.65
N ALA A 99 -19.96 18.08 17.01
CA ALA A 99 -19.61 17.21 18.13
C ALA A 99 -18.27 16.47 17.92
N GLU A 100 -17.99 16.03 16.70
CA GLU A 100 -16.73 15.33 16.36
C GLU A 100 -15.54 16.28 16.33
N LEU A 101 -15.76 17.53 15.92
CA LEU A 101 -14.75 18.59 15.97
C LEU A 101 -14.38 18.94 17.43
N ARG A 102 -15.41 19.13 18.29
CA ARG A 102 -15.21 19.43 19.73
C ARG A 102 -14.48 18.31 20.46
N LYS A 103 -14.83 17.04 20.21
CA LYS A 103 -14.13 15.88 20.80
C LYS A 103 -12.62 15.90 20.54
N ARG A 104 -12.21 16.46 19.41
CA ARG A 104 -10.81 16.55 18.97
C ARG A 104 -10.12 17.86 19.37
N LYS A 105 -10.81 18.73 20.12
CA LYS A 105 -10.31 20.04 20.56
C LYS A 105 -9.78 20.89 19.41
N ILE A 106 -10.50 20.89 18.29
CA ILE A 106 -10.16 21.68 17.11
C ILE A 106 -10.74 23.08 17.30
N GLU A 107 -9.88 24.09 17.23
CA GLU A 107 -10.29 25.49 17.42
C GLU A 107 -10.99 26.03 16.17
N LYS A 108 -11.84 27.05 16.36
CA LYS A 108 -12.70 27.58 15.28
C LYS A 108 -11.87 28.24 14.17
N GLU A 109 -10.72 28.81 14.53
CA GLU A 109 -9.77 29.48 13.63
C GLU A 109 -9.05 28.49 12.72
N GLN A 110 -9.08 27.19 13.06
CA GLN A 110 -8.53 26.10 12.25
C GLN A 110 -9.58 25.49 11.30
N CYS A 111 -10.83 25.96 11.39
CA CYS A 111 -11.95 25.39 10.64
C CYS A 111 -12.33 26.29 9.46
N LEU A 112 -12.49 25.68 8.29
CA LEU A 112 -13.25 26.29 7.20
C LEU A 112 -14.73 26.40 7.60
N SER A 113 -15.44 27.34 7.00
CA SER A 113 -16.91 27.31 7.07
C SER A 113 -17.45 26.05 6.40
N VAL A 114 -18.66 25.63 6.79
CA VAL A 114 -19.36 24.47 6.18
C VAL A 114 -19.47 24.65 4.67
N ALA A 115 -19.76 25.87 4.19
CA ALA A 115 -19.90 26.17 2.77
C ALA A 115 -18.57 26.03 2.01
N GLU A 116 -17.47 26.52 2.58
CA GLU A 116 -16.14 26.39 1.99
C GLU A 116 -15.69 24.92 1.94
N ALA A 117 -15.86 24.18 3.03
CA ALA A 117 -15.52 22.76 3.09
C ALA A 117 -16.33 21.93 2.06
N LYS A 118 -17.63 22.22 1.90
CA LYS A 118 -18.46 21.57 0.87
C LYS A 118 -17.98 21.90 -0.54
N LYS A 119 -17.74 23.18 -0.84
CA LYS A 119 -17.25 23.63 -2.14
C LYS A 119 -15.94 22.95 -2.52
N VAL A 120 -15.02 22.80 -1.56
CA VAL A 120 -13.77 22.07 -1.76
C VAL A 120 -14.04 20.63 -2.20
N PHE A 121 -14.89 19.88 -1.49
CA PHE A 121 -15.18 18.50 -1.89
C PHE A 121 -15.90 18.39 -3.23
N GLU A 122 -16.82 19.32 -3.54
CA GLU A 122 -17.49 19.39 -4.83
C GLU A 122 -16.49 19.61 -5.97
N ASP A 123 -15.56 20.56 -5.82
CA ASP A 123 -14.52 20.84 -6.81
C ASP A 123 -13.59 19.63 -7.03
N LEU A 124 -13.16 18.97 -5.95
CA LEU A 124 -12.33 17.76 -6.02
C LEU A 124 -13.08 16.61 -6.70
N LYS A 125 -14.37 16.44 -6.38
CA LYS A 125 -15.23 15.44 -6.99
C LYS A 125 -15.43 15.71 -8.48
N ALA A 126 -15.70 16.94 -8.88
CA ALA A 126 -15.87 17.31 -10.29
C ALA A 126 -14.61 16.99 -11.13
N LYS A 127 -13.41 17.25 -10.58
CA LYS A 127 -12.13 16.89 -11.22
C LYS A 127 -11.96 15.38 -11.36
N SER A 128 -12.25 14.64 -10.29
CA SER A 128 -12.21 13.17 -10.30
C SER A 128 -13.19 12.58 -11.31
N ASP A 129 -14.44 13.05 -11.30
CA ASP A 129 -15.49 12.61 -12.23
C ASP A 129 -15.11 12.95 -13.69
N GLY A 130 -14.40 14.06 -13.91
CA GLY A 130 -13.80 14.42 -15.20
C GLY A 130 -12.78 13.38 -15.69
N LEU A 131 -11.85 12.95 -14.83
CA LEU A 131 -10.90 11.87 -15.16
C LEU A 131 -11.63 10.54 -15.42
N MET A 132 -12.69 10.23 -14.66
CA MET A 132 -13.42 8.96 -14.81
C MET A 132 -14.13 8.82 -16.15
N LYS A 133 -14.46 9.92 -16.82
CA LYS A 133 -15.06 9.92 -18.18
C LYS A 133 -14.09 9.51 -19.28
N ILE A 134 -12.79 9.44 -19.00
CA ILE A 134 -11.79 9.03 -20.00
C ILE A 134 -11.85 7.51 -20.15
N GLU A 135 -12.31 7.02 -21.30
CA GLU A 135 -12.46 5.58 -21.57
C GLU A 135 -11.18 4.93 -22.11
N THR A 136 -10.29 5.70 -22.74
CA THR A 136 -9.03 5.18 -23.29
C THR A 136 -7.98 5.03 -22.18
N PRO A 137 -7.43 3.82 -21.93
CA PRO A 137 -6.45 3.58 -20.87
C PRO A 137 -5.23 4.49 -20.92
N GLU A 138 -4.61 4.63 -22.09
CA GLU A 138 -3.41 5.45 -22.30
C GLU A 138 -3.63 6.91 -21.88
N VAL A 139 -4.70 7.51 -22.41
CA VAL A 139 -5.06 8.90 -22.10
C VAL A 139 -5.36 9.05 -20.61
N TYR A 140 -6.10 8.10 -20.04
CA TYR A 140 -6.44 8.11 -18.62
C TYR A 140 -5.19 8.08 -17.73
N PHE A 141 -4.29 7.12 -17.93
CA PHE A 141 -3.09 7.00 -17.10
C PHE A 141 -2.14 8.17 -17.28
N LYS A 142 -2.08 8.76 -18.48
CA LYS A 142 -1.33 10.00 -18.73
C LYS A 142 -1.89 11.17 -17.94
N GLU A 143 -3.20 11.40 -17.97
CA GLU A 143 -3.83 12.52 -17.25
C GLU A 143 -3.82 12.29 -15.73
N ALA A 144 -4.09 11.07 -15.27
CA ALA A 144 -3.98 10.69 -13.86
C ALA A 144 -2.54 10.82 -13.33
N GLY A 145 -1.55 10.44 -14.15
CA GLY A 145 -0.13 10.59 -13.87
C GLY A 145 0.26 12.05 -13.67
N LYS A 146 -0.19 12.97 -14.54
CA LYS A 146 0.04 14.43 -14.38
C LYS A 146 -0.50 14.97 -13.06
N VAL A 147 -1.68 14.51 -12.62
CA VAL A 147 -2.26 14.91 -11.34
C VAL A 147 -1.35 14.45 -10.20
N MET A 148 -0.89 13.20 -10.25
CA MET A 148 0.01 12.65 -9.23
C MET A 148 1.39 13.33 -9.26
N ASP A 149 1.95 13.62 -10.43
CA ASP A 149 3.23 14.32 -10.56
C ASP A 149 3.16 15.72 -9.97
N LYS A 150 2.06 16.44 -10.24
CA LYS A 150 1.84 17.75 -9.63
C LYS A 150 1.69 17.64 -8.11
N TRP A 151 0.94 16.65 -7.63
CA TRP A 151 0.80 16.39 -6.20
C TRP A 151 2.14 16.08 -5.53
N ASN A 152 3.01 15.31 -6.20
CA ASN A 152 4.35 15.01 -5.72
C ASN A 152 5.25 16.25 -5.67
N GLN A 153 5.21 17.10 -6.70
CA GLN A 153 6.01 18.34 -6.73
C GLN A 153 5.68 19.25 -5.55
N GLU A 154 4.40 19.47 -5.28
CA GLU A 154 3.95 20.31 -4.16
C GLU A 154 4.39 19.72 -2.80
N LEU A 155 4.47 18.39 -2.66
CA LEU A 155 4.96 17.75 -1.42
C LEU A 155 6.48 17.76 -1.27
N LEU A 156 7.24 17.72 -2.36
CA LEU A 156 8.70 17.78 -2.33
C LEU A 156 9.19 19.14 -1.83
N GLU A 157 8.46 20.22 -2.14
CA GLU A 157 8.70 21.54 -1.56
C GLU A 157 8.54 21.56 -0.03
N GLU A 158 7.84 20.58 0.55
CA GLU A 158 7.56 20.48 1.99
C GLU A 158 8.48 19.51 2.76
N SER A 159 9.47 18.87 2.12
CA SER A 159 10.40 17.90 2.76
C SER A 159 9.70 16.75 3.51
N ASN A 160 8.59 16.23 3.00
CA ASN A 160 7.80 15.20 3.68
C ASN A 160 8.29 13.77 3.37
N GLY A 161 9.05 13.18 4.30
CA GLY A 161 9.61 11.81 4.17
C GLY A 161 8.60 10.67 3.97
N SER A 162 7.30 10.87 4.29
CA SER A 162 6.27 9.85 4.05
C SER A 162 6.01 9.58 2.56
N HIS A 163 6.16 10.61 1.70
CA HIS A 163 5.99 10.44 0.26
C HIS A 163 7.08 9.56 -0.33
N GLU A 164 8.32 9.81 0.09
CA GLU A 164 9.47 9.04 -0.34
C GLU A 164 9.38 7.56 0.04
N GLU A 165 8.76 7.24 1.19
CA GLU A 165 8.50 5.86 1.59
C GLU A 165 7.51 5.17 0.65
N ARG A 166 6.40 5.82 0.28
CA ARG A 166 5.40 5.26 -0.65
C ARG A 166 5.98 5.01 -2.05
N LEU A 167 6.79 5.94 -2.55
CA LEU A 167 7.49 5.75 -3.82
C LEU A 167 8.44 4.54 -3.72
N LEU A 168 9.18 4.43 -2.62
CA LEU A 168 10.09 3.32 -2.38
C LEU A 168 9.36 1.97 -2.30
N GLN A 169 8.21 1.90 -1.62
CA GLN A 169 7.36 0.69 -1.59
C GLN A 169 6.95 0.23 -3.00
N GLN A 170 6.51 1.15 -3.86
CA GLN A 170 6.18 0.82 -5.25
C GLN A 170 7.41 0.35 -6.02
N LYS A 171 8.56 1.02 -5.89
CA LYS A 171 9.81 0.58 -6.53
C LYS A 171 10.20 -0.84 -6.09
N ILE A 172 10.08 -1.15 -4.80
CA ILE A 172 10.31 -2.50 -4.25
C ILE A 172 9.37 -3.49 -4.93
N SER A 173 8.08 -3.23 -4.97
CA SER A 173 7.10 -4.11 -5.62
C SER A 173 7.43 -4.41 -7.08
N VAL A 174 7.82 -3.39 -7.86
CA VAL A 174 8.17 -3.53 -9.28
C VAL A 174 9.49 -4.29 -9.47
N CYS A 175 10.51 -4.02 -8.63
CA CYS A 175 11.83 -4.64 -8.75
C CYS A 175 11.86 -6.10 -8.29
N ASN A 176 10.96 -6.50 -7.39
CA ASN A 176 11.00 -7.81 -6.72
C ASN A 176 9.92 -8.75 -7.24
N ARG A 177 9.74 -8.84 -8.56
CA ARG A 177 8.77 -9.76 -9.20
C ARG A 177 9.40 -11.04 -9.77
N LYS A 178 10.73 -11.07 -9.92
CA LYS A 178 11.46 -12.15 -10.58
C LYS A 178 12.45 -12.80 -9.62
N ARG A 179 12.39 -14.13 -9.52
CA ARG A 179 13.19 -14.94 -8.58
C ARG A 179 14.71 -14.75 -8.70
N GLU A 180 15.22 -14.46 -9.89
CA GLU A 180 16.66 -14.42 -10.17
C GLU A 180 17.36 -13.20 -9.53
N GLU A 181 16.61 -12.16 -9.17
CA GLU A 181 17.18 -10.88 -8.73
C GLU A 181 17.05 -10.63 -7.22
N THR A 182 16.23 -11.42 -6.52
CA THR A 182 15.77 -11.14 -5.15
C THR A 182 15.44 -12.40 -4.37
N ASP A 183 15.57 -12.32 -3.04
CA ASP A 183 15.19 -13.41 -2.13
C ASP A 183 13.68 -13.44 -1.86
N PHE A 184 12.95 -12.42 -2.33
CA PHE A 184 11.51 -12.23 -2.09
C PHE A 184 10.78 -11.90 -3.39
N ILE A 185 9.60 -12.47 -3.57
CA ILE A 185 8.69 -12.07 -4.66
C ILE A 185 7.51 -11.34 -4.03
N VAL A 186 7.36 -10.06 -4.35
CA VAL A 186 6.31 -9.20 -3.79
C VAL A 186 4.96 -9.54 -4.43
N ILE A 187 3.97 -9.80 -3.57
CA ILE A 187 2.60 -10.17 -3.93
C ILE A 187 1.65 -8.99 -3.74
N ASP A 188 1.79 -8.18 -2.69
CA ASP A 188 0.98 -6.99 -2.46
C ASP A 188 1.82 -5.94 -1.73
N ILE A 189 1.42 -4.68 -1.84
CA ILE A 189 1.92 -3.61 -0.98
C ILE A 189 0.75 -3.02 -0.21
N GLU A 190 0.98 -2.29 0.89
CA GLU A 190 -0.07 -1.51 1.56
C GLU A 190 -1.29 -2.38 1.94
N PHE A 191 -1.02 -3.60 2.42
CA PHE A 191 -2.02 -4.59 2.80
C PHE A 191 -2.69 -4.16 4.11
N SER A 192 -4.01 -4.00 4.07
CA SER A 192 -4.80 -3.59 5.23
C SER A 192 -5.64 -4.76 5.72
N VAL A 193 -5.41 -5.11 6.99
CA VAL A 193 -6.25 -6.05 7.74
C VAL A 193 -7.68 -5.54 7.74
N THR A 194 -8.61 -6.47 7.55
CA THR A 194 -10.05 -6.23 7.50
C THR A 194 -10.63 -6.06 8.90
N ASP A 195 -11.68 -5.25 9.02
CA ASP A 195 -12.49 -5.14 10.23
C ASP A 195 -13.66 -6.14 10.23
N ASP A 196 -13.73 -7.01 9.23
CA ASP A 196 -14.71 -8.11 9.20
C ASP A 196 -14.37 -9.14 10.28
N GLU A 197 -15.14 -9.13 11.37
CA GLU A 197 -14.98 -10.03 12.53
C GLU A 197 -15.07 -11.52 12.15
N SER A 198 -15.66 -11.87 10.99
CA SER A 198 -15.72 -13.24 10.51
C SER A 198 -14.37 -13.77 10.00
N VAL A 199 -13.40 -12.88 9.79
CA VAL A 199 -12.05 -13.20 9.27
C VAL A 199 -11.10 -13.45 10.44
N SER A 200 -10.39 -14.57 10.44
CA SER A 200 -9.63 -14.99 11.63
C SER A 200 -8.45 -14.09 11.97
N TYR A 201 -7.94 -13.30 11.02
CA TYR A 201 -6.84 -12.36 11.22
C TYR A 201 -7.30 -10.92 11.48
N HIS A 202 -8.59 -10.69 11.73
CA HIS A 202 -9.07 -9.38 12.23
C HIS A 202 -8.43 -9.05 13.59
N SER A 203 -8.44 -7.77 13.95
CA SER A 203 -7.99 -7.31 15.26
C SER A 203 -9.14 -6.65 16.02
N GLU A 204 -9.32 -7.04 17.29
CA GLU A 204 -10.19 -6.34 18.23
C GLU A 204 -9.48 -5.16 18.91
N VAL A 205 -8.14 -5.15 18.86
CA VAL A 205 -7.28 -4.18 19.56
C VAL A 205 -6.95 -2.98 18.68
N TYR A 206 -6.69 -3.24 17.41
CA TYR A 206 -6.20 -2.27 16.44
C TYR A 206 -7.22 -2.09 15.32
N SER A 207 -7.62 -0.86 15.04
CA SER A 207 -8.44 -0.58 13.85
C SER A 207 -7.57 -0.56 12.61
N HIS A 208 -7.92 -1.36 11.59
CA HIS A 208 -7.26 -1.44 10.29
C HIS A 208 -5.71 -1.47 10.31
N PRO A 209 -5.04 -2.43 10.99
CA PRO A 209 -3.60 -2.61 10.83
C PRO A 209 -3.20 -2.68 9.37
N ARG A 210 -2.14 -1.95 9.00
CA ARG A 210 -1.61 -1.95 7.64
C ARG A 210 -0.14 -2.37 7.66
N PHE A 211 0.21 -3.23 6.72
CA PHE A 211 1.58 -3.70 6.49
C PHE A 211 2.02 -3.29 5.09
N ASP A 212 3.28 -2.87 4.97
CA ASP A 212 3.74 -2.19 3.77
C ASP A 212 3.95 -3.14 2.58
N ILE A 213 4.48 -4.34 2.82
CA ILE A 213 4.81 -5.29 1.74
C ILE A 213 4.47 -6.72 2.19
N ILE A 214 3.78 -7.45 1.31
CA ILE A 214 3.55 -8.89 1.43
C ILE A 214 4.32 -9.60 0.32
N ALA A 215 5.10 -10.62 0.67
CA ALA A 215 5.94 -11.34 -0.27
C ALA A 215 6.00 -12.84 0.01
N VAL A 216 6.46 -13.63 -0.96
CA VAL A 216 6.87 -15.04 -0.76
C VAL A 216 8.37 -15.19 -0.92
N GLN A 217 8.93 -16.20 -0.26
CA GLN A 217 10.37 -16.44 -0.20
C GLN A 217 10.73 -17.70 -0.99
N PRO A 218 11.20 -17.60 -2.25
CA PRO A 218 11.52 -18.79 -3.06
C PRO A 218 12.57 -19.71 -2.40
N GLY A 219 13.54 -19.13 -1.69
CA GLY A 219 14.54 -19.88 -0.93
C GLY A 219 14.01 -20.63 0.31
N LYS A 220 12.80 -20.32 0.77
CA LYS A 220 12.11 -20.97 1.89
C LYS A 220 10.81 -21.63 1.45
N ASN A 221 10.85 -22.33 0.31
CA ASN A 221 9.68 -23.03 -0.25
C ASN A 221 8.44 -22.12 -0.40
N PHE A 222 8.67 -20.87 -0.84
CA PHE A 222 7.63 -19.84 -1.02
C PHE A 222 6.83 -19.52 0.25
N ARG A 223 7.41 -19.70 1.44
CA ARG A 223 6.82 -19.22 2.70
C ARG A 223 6.53 -17.72 2.63
N LEU A 224 5.41 -17.30 3.22
CA LEU A 224 5.02 -15.90 3.27
C LEU A 224 5.89 -15.08 4.21
N ALA A 225 6.17 -13.87 3.78
CA ALA A 225 6.80 -12.80 4.53
C ALA A 225 5.87 -11.59 4.58
N VAL A 226 5.75 -11.00 5.76
CA VAL A 226 5.16 -9.68 5.99
C VAL A 226 6.31 -8.73 6.31
N ILE A 227 6.48 -7.67 5.53
CA ILE A 227 7.64 -6.79 5.62
C ILE A 227 7.14 -5.37 5.91
N GLU A 228 7.63 -4.82 7.01
CA GLU A 228 7.40 -3.42 7.39
C GLU A 228 8.58 -2.58 6.93
N LEU A 229 8.33 -1.53 6.13
CA LEU A 229 9.36 -0.64 5.61
C LEU A 229 9.50 0.57 6.52
N LYS A 230 10.74 0.94 6.84
CA LYS A 230 11.05 2.20 7.51
C LYS A 230 12.01 3.02 6.66
N LYS A 231 11.58 4.23 6.29
CA LYS A 231 12.45 5.22 5.67
C LYS A 231 12.95 6.23 6.70
N GLY A 232 14.25 6.15 7.01
CA GLY A 232 14.92 7.02 7.98
C GLY A 232 14.65 6.68 9.45
N ILE A 233 15.60 7.02 10.32
CA ILE A 233 15.64 6.54 11.70
C ILE A 233 14.49 7.09 12.56
N GLY A 234 13.99 8.29 12.26
CA GLY A 234 12.90 8.92 13.01
C GLY A 234 11.58 8.15 12.94
N ALA A 235 11.33 7.41 11.85
CA ALA A 235 10.12 6.60 11.68
C ALA A 235 10.14 5.28 12.47
N THR A 236 11.32 4.89 13.00
CA THR A 236 11.52 3.56 13.61
C THR A 236 11.12 3.52 15.09
N GLY A 237 11.20 4.66 15.78
CA GLY A 237 11.14 4.73 17.24
C GLY A 237 12.42 4.30 17.95
N LEU A 238 13.54 4.18 17.24
CA LEU A 238 14.84 3.88 17.83
C LEU A 238 15.35 5.04 18.67
N GLN A 239 15.76 4.74 19.90
CA GLN A 239 16.24 5.72 20.87
C GLN A 239 17.78 5.80 20.88
N GLY A 240 18.33 6.78 21.60
CA GLY A 240 19.78 7.01 21.70
C GLY A 240 20.53 5.85 22.34
N ASP A 241 19.87 5.05 23.18
CA ASP A 241 20.43 3.88 23.85
C ASP A 241 20.39 2.59 22.99
N GLY A 242 19.90 2.67 21.75
CA GLY A 242 19.77 1.52 20.86
C GLY A 242 18.48 0.71 21.03
N SER A 243 17.59 1.10 21.96
CA SER A 243 16.32 0.42 22.18
C SER A 243 15.17 1.04 21.36
N PHE A 244 14.16 0.24 21.02
CA PHE A 244 12.95 0.73 20.37
C PHE A 244 11.91 1.17 21.39
N ASN A 245 11.36 2.37 21.21
CA ASN A 245 10.26 2.89 22.01
C ASN A 245 8.98 2.05 21.82
N LYS A 246 8.58 1.34 22.89
CA LYS A 246 7.40 0.47 22.90
C LYS A 246 6.06 1.18 22.80
N ASN A 247 6.03 2.48 23.11
CA ASN A 247 4.81 3.28 23.13
C ASN A 247 4.64 4.16 21.87
N MET A 248 5.61 4.11 20.94
CA MET A 248 5.53 4.89 19.71
C MET A 248 4.57 4.23 18.73
N LYS A 249 3.42 4.89 18.51
CA LYS A 249 2.50 4.53 17.41
C LYS A 249 3.23 4.59 16.08
N SER A 250 2.98 3.59 15.23
CA SER A 250 3.63 3.40 13.92
C SER A 250 5.15 3.17 13.97
N GLY A 251 5.75 3.04 15.16
CA GLY A 251 7.14 2.60 15.32
C GLY A 251 7.29 1.08 15.20
N VAL A 252 8.52 0.59 15.19
CA VAL A 252 8.84 -0.85 14.99
C VAL A 252 8.06 -1.77 15.93
N GLN A 253 8.03 -1.45 17.23
CA GLN A 253 7.37 -2.29 18.23
C GLN A 253 5.85 -2.35 18.05
N ASP A 254 5.22 -1.25 17.61
CA ASP A 254 3.79 -1.20 17.32
C ASP A 254 3.43 -2.10 16.12
N HIS A 255 4.24 -2.11 15.07
CA HIS A 255 4.02 -2.99 13.92
C HIS A 255 4.27 -4.48 14.22
N ILE A 256 5.29 -4.79 15.04
CA ILE A 256 5.50 -6.16 15.55
C ILE A 256 4.28 -6.63 16.36
N ALA A 257 3.74 -5.78 17.23
CA ALA A 257 2.57 -6.11 18.04
C ALA A 257 1.33 -6.34 17.17
N LYS A 258 1.06 -5.44 16.21
CA LYS A 258 -0.02 -5.60 15.23
C LYS A 258 0.10 -6.89 14.42
N PHE A 259 1.31 -7.24 13.97
CA PHE A 259 1.54 -8.49 13.24
C PHE A 259 1.20 -9.72 14.10
N LYS A 260 1.69 -9.76 15.33
CA LYS A 260 1.44 -10.88 16.27
C LYS A 260 -0.04 -11.04 16.61
N ASP A 261 -0.77 -9.93 16.71
CA ASP A 261 -2.21 -9.91 16.96
C ASP A 261 -3.04 -10.39 15.75
N THR A 262 -2.55 -10.14 14.53
CA THR A 262 -3.28 -10.38 13.28
C THR A 262 -2.69 -11.53 12.46
N LEU A 263 -1.89 -11.21 11.43
CA LEU A 263 -1.40 -12.12 10.39
C LEU A 263 -0.44 -13.20 10.92
N GLY A 264 0.24 -12.92 12.04
CA GLY A 264 1.15 -13.82 12.74
C GLY A 264 0.52 -14.60 13.90
N SER A 265 -0.76 -14.34 14.22
CA SER A 265 -1.46 -15.01 15.31
C SER A 265 -1.76 -16.48 14.98
N ASP A 266 -1.89 -17.34 15.99
CA ASP A 266 -2.25 -18.76 15.81
C ASP A 266 -3.63 -18.96 15.14
N LYS A 267 -4.53 -18.00 15.33
CA LYS A 267 -5.88 -18.00 14.77
C LYS A 267 -5.87 -17.50 13.32
N GLY A 268 -5.15 -16.42 13.03
CA GLY A 268 -5.25 -15.69 11.78
C GLY A 268 -4.39 -16.22 10.63
N TYR A 269 -3.21 -16.76 10.93
CA TYR A 269 -2.19 -16.97 9.89
C TYR A 269 -2.64 -17.93 8.77
N ARG A 270 -3.41 -18.97 9.09
CA ARG A 270 -3.82 -20.00 8.11
C ARG A 270 -4.71 -19.41 7.03
N GLU A 271 -5.62 -18.54 7.43
CA GLU A 271 -6.58 -17.90 6.54
C GLU A 271 -5.90 -16.85 5.67
N PHE A 272 -4.99 -16.07 6.25
CA PHE A 272 -4.14 -15.14 5.51
C PHE A 272 -3.28 -15.87 4.46
N VAL A 273 -2.67 -17.01 4.79
CA VAL A 273 -1.89 -17.82 3.84
C VAL A 273 -2.75 -18.27 2.66
N GLN A 274 -3.98 -18.72 2.92
CA GLN A 274 -4.89 -19.18 1.87
C GLN A 274 -5.32 -18.04 0.94
N GLU A 275 -5.56 -16.84 1.48
CA GLU A 275 -5.86 -15.66 0.68
C GLU A 275 -4.69 -15.30 -0.23
N MET A 276 -3.48 -15.21 0.33
CA MET A 276 -2.29 -14.84 -0.43
C MET A 276 -1.91 -15.89 -1.48
N GLU A 277 -2.18 -17.18 -1.25
CA GLU A 277 -2.05 -18.21 -2.31
C GLU A 277 -3.02 -17.92 -3.48
N GLY A 278 -4.25 -17.48 -3.17
CA GLY A 278 -5.22 -17.06 -4.17
C GLY A 278 -4.77 -15.83 -4.96
N VAL A 279 -4.27 -14.80 -4.26
CA VAL A 279 -3.72 -13.59 -4.88
C VAL A 279 -2.52 -13.92 -5.77
N LEU A 280 -1.58 -14.76 -5.30
CA LEU A 280 -0.44 -15.22 -6.09
C LEU A 280 -0.91 -15.91 -7.38
N SER A 281 -1.80 -16.89 -7.24
CA SER A 281 -2.32 -17.66 -8.38
C SER A 281 -2.99 -16.75 -9.41
N ALA A 282 -3.81 -15.80 -8.96
CA ALA A 282 -4.46 -14.81 -9.82
C ALA A 282 -3.44 -13.91 -10.51
N LYS A 283 -2.46 -13.37 -9.78
CA LYS A 283 -1.42 -12.51 -10.36
C LYS A 283 -0.61 -13.22 -11.45
N VAL A 284 -0.36 -14.52 -11.31
CA VAL A 284 0.28 -15.34 -12.35
C VAL A 284 -0.64 -15.55 -13.55
N GLU A 285 -1.92 -15.89 -13.33
CA GLU A 285 -2.91 -16.06 -14.39
C GLU A 285 -3.05 -14.81 -15.27
N PHE A 286 -2.98 -13.61 -14.67
CA PHE A 286 -3.05 -12.33 -15.39
C PHE A 286 -1.71 -11.82 -15.93
N GLY A 287 -0.63 -12.57 -15.75
CA GLY A 287 0.71 -12.17 -16.19
C GLY A 287 1.26 -10.93 -15.47
N ILE A 288 0.73 -10.59 -14.29
CA ILE A 288 1.29 -9.56 -13.40
C ILE A 288 2.58 -10.07 -12.76
N LEU A 289 2.56 -11.35 -12.39
CA LEU A 289 3.72 -12.11 -11.95
C LEU A 289 4.12 -13.15 -13.01
N PRO A 290 5.40 -13.58 -13.02
CA PRO A 290 5.92 -14.48 -14.04
C PRO A 290 5.24 -15.86 -14.07
N LYS A 291 5.15 -16.47 -15.26
CA LYS A 291 4.49 -17.77 -15.48
C LYS A 291 5.20 -18.92 -14.76
N GLU A 292 6.49 -18.77 -14.44
CA GLU A 292 7.29 -19.73 -13.69
C GLU A 292 6.75 -19.97 -12.26
N LEU A 293 5.87 -19.09 -11.77
CA LEU A 293 5.18 -19.24 -10.50
C LEU A 293 3.83 -20.00 -10.62
N GLU A 294 3.48 -20.46 -11.81
CA GLU A 294 2.26 -21.23 -12.05
C GLU A 294 2.27 -22.51 -11.22
N GLY A 295 1.18 -22.75 -10.47
CA GLY A 295 1.03 -23.92 -9.61
C GLY A 295 1.82 -23.88 -8.29
N VAL A 296 2.60 -22.81 -8.02
CA VAL A 296 3.28 -22.62 -6.73
C VAL A 296 2.26 -22.69 -5.58
N LYS A 297 2.62 -23.44 -4.54
CA LYS A 297 1.85 -23.56 -3.31
C LYS A 297 2.56 -22.85 -2.17
N ILE A 298 1.80 -22.09 -1.40
CA ILE A 298 2.33 -21.42 -0.21
C ILE A 298 2.13 -22.38 0.97
N PRO A 299 3.20 -22.76 1.69
CA PRO A 299 3.07 -23.64 2.84
C PRO A 299 2.21 -22.98 3.93
N VAL A 300 1.31 -23.76 4.55
CA VAL A 300 0.42 -23.29 5.62
C VAL A 300 1.18 -23.22 6.94
N GLU A 301 2.15 -22.31 6.98
CA GLU A 301 3.02 -21.99 8.11
C GLU A 301 2.81 -20.54 8.54
N LYS A 302 3.19 -20.19 9.77
CA LYS A 302 3.16 -18.80 10.22
C LYS A 302 4.05 -17.95 9.31
N PRO A 303 3.56 -16.83 8.77
CA PRO A 303 4.41 -15.91 8.01
C PRO A 303 5.60 -15.44 8.84
N GLU A 304 6.71 -15.16 8.18
CA GLU A 304 7.83 -14.48 8.82
C GLU A 304 7.60 -12.97 8.77
N PHE A 305 7.90 -12.27 9.87
CA PHE A 305 7.86 -10.81 9.91
C PHE A 305 9.27 -10.28 9.72
N TYR A 306 9.45 -9.33 8.81
CA TYR A 306 10.73 -8.65 8.54
C TYR A 306 10.57 -7.15 8.73
N LEU A 307 11.66 -6.51 9.16
CA LEU A 307 11.82 -5.07 9.04
C LEU A 307 12.67 -4.80 7.81
N ALA A 308 12.29 -3.86 6.96
CA ALA A 308 13.11 -3.34 5.87
C ALA A 308 13.49 -1.90 6.17
N TYR A 309 14.74 -1.52 5.93
CA TYR A 309 15.22 -0.17 6.22
C TYR A 309 15.94 0.46 5.03
N ALA A 310 15.59 1.71 4.77
CA ALA A 310 16.29 2.59 3.83
C ALA A 310 16.70 3.89 4.54
N GLY A 311 17.99 4.20 4.51
CA GLY A 311 18.55 5.42 5.12
C GLY A 311 20.00 5.25 5.57
N SER A 312 20.63 6.35 5.97
CA SER A 312 22.06 6.38 6.36
C SER A 312 22.38 5.62 7.64
N GLU A 313 21.45 5.56 8.60
CA GLU A 313 21.64 4.92 9.92
C GLU A 313 21.44 3.38 9.90
N MET A 314 21.72 2.73 8.76
CA MET A 314 21.36 1.32 8.51
C MET A 314 22.03 0.34 9.49
N GLU A 315 23.33 0.47 9.72
CA GLU A 315 24.07 -0.39 10.66
C GLU A 315 23.53 -0.28 12.08
N ARG A 316 23.20 0.95 12.51
CA ARG A 316 22.62 1.21 13.82
C ARG A 316 21.24 0.56 13.95
N PHE A 317 20.40 0.69 12.93
CA PHE A 317 19.08 0.07 12.90
C PHE A 317 19.18 -1.46 12.89
N LYS A 318 20.05 -2.03 12.06
CA LYS A 318 20.28 -3.48 11.98
C LYS A 318 20.71 -4.06 13.33
N LYS A 319 21.68 -3.43 13.99
CA LYS A 319 22.12 -3.83 15.34
C LYS A 319 20.96 -3.86 16.34
N ALA A 320 20.11 -2.82 16.34
CA ALA A 320 18.95 -2.77 17.23
C ALA A 320 17.91 -3.86 16.91
N CYS A 321 17.76 -4.24 15.64
CA CYS A 321 16.91 -5.35 15.23
C CYS A 321 17.48 -6.69 15.71
N ASP A 322 18.79 -6.90 15.59
CA ASP A 322 19.49 -8.10 16.06
C ASP A 322 19.32 -8.28 17.59
N GLU A 323 19.41 -7.19 18.36
CA GLU A 323 19.23 -7.19 19.83
C GLU A 323 17.84 -7.67 20.27
N ILE A 324 16.81 -7.49 19.43
CA ILE A 324 15.45 -8.00 19.69
C ILE A 324 15.13 -9.29 18.92
N GLY A 325 16.11 -9.88 18.22
CA GLY A 325 15.95 -11.09 17.43
C GLY A 325 15.04 -10.93 16.21
N GLN A 326 14.91 -9.72 15.68
CA GLN A 326 14.04 -9.39 14.57
C GLN A 326 14.84 -9.32 13.26
N PRO A 327 14.56 -10.16 12.25
CA PRO A 327 15.30 -10.09 10.99
C PRO A 327 15.07 -8.75 10.26
N CYS A 328 16.16 -8.23 9.68
CA CYS A 328 16.21 -6.93 9.03
C CYS A 328 16.76 -7.05 7.60
N ILE A 329 16.05 -6.46 6.63
CA ILE A 329 16.44 -6.32 5.23
C ILE A 329 16.99 -4.90 5.04
N CYS A 330 18.20 -4.82 4.50
CA CYS A 330 18.89 -3.55 4.25
C CYS A 330 18.73 -3.13 2.80
N ILE A 331 18.05 -2.01 2.54
CA ILE A 331 17.85 -1.49 1.17
C ILE A 331 19.04 -0.60 0.82
N MET A 332 19.98 -1.18 0.06
CA MET A 332 21.24 -0.52 -0.30
C MET A 332 21.12 0.45 -1.48
N ASP A 333 20.19 0.19 -2.40
CA ASP A 333 19.97 0.98 -3.62
C ASP A 333 18.49 1.34 -3.75
N GLU A 334 18.14 2.60 -3.52
CA GLU A 334 16.75 3.10 -3.64
C GLU A 334 16.31 3.32 -5.10
N GLN A 335 17.22 3.24 -6.08
CA GLN A 335 16.87 3.30 -7.50
C GLN A 335 16.42 1.94 -8.02
N LYS A 336 17.09 0.86 -7.59
CA LYS A 336 16.67 -0.52 -7.85
C LYS A 336 16.62 -1.32 -6.54
N PRO A 337 15.60 -1.09 -5.69
CA PRO A 337 15.55 -1.67 -4.36
C PRO A 337 15.17 -3.15 -4.40
N LEU A 338 16.18 -4.01 -4.31
CA LEU A 338 16.02 -5.46 -4.22
C LEU A 338 16.01 -5.90 -2.75
N LEU A 339 15.10 -6.80 -2.40
CA LEU A 339 14.99 -7.40 -1.08
C LEU A 339 15.93 -8.60 -0.97
N LYS A 340 17.01 -8.46 -0.22
CA LYS A 340 18.04 -9.50 -0.05
C LYS A 340 18.38 -9.70 1.42
N LEU A 341 18.65 -10.95 1.82
CA LEU A 341 19.01 -11.34 3.19
C LEU A 341 20.52 -11.45 3.41
#